data_AF-A0A661ED21-F1
#
_entry.id   AF-A0A661ED21-F1
#
_cell.length_a   1.000
_cell.length_b   1.000
_cell.length_c   1.000
_cell.angle_alpha   90.00
_cell.angle_beta   90.00
_cell.angle_gamma   90.00
#
_symmetry.space_group_name_H-M   'P 1'
#
loop_
_entity.id
_entity.type
_entity.pdbx_description
1 polymer ?
#
loop_
_entity_poly.entity_id
_entity_poly.type
_entity_poly.pdbx_seq_one_letter_code
_entity_poly.pdbx_strand_id
1 'polypeptide(L)'
;MLFYYFLQERIMSDATNNLFSHSPKELTTDGFLTWILYFLNNDEYKNQRQIFFDELLLKKSDQKKQVSNIEVRRQVKIKLPNNKKINRADIILKFKLDGIDKEILFENKTSTTTTYKQLDSYKNGYKNCYRYIYLKLAYINCQEKELTKSIGYDTIDIEQLSNTLQKIKSIHLFVEHYLEYINTTFKKHIFDMADFLQNNKYAELKSAQFQQFVMCHIFKNEGNKNLDFGRNNGGRPWTNWNICQKNNEYGNKNEWIFWRIDKTKQGYYIRLDQYANIDKKYKKAKKQRLNELRNIANNIFKGLGLKTGKMNNKGTKQSKIIIFYFDDSPNTLENMSDFIPKFSAEFCKEYAKIS
;
A
#
# COMPACT_ATOMS: atom_id res chain seq x y z
N MET A 1 15.63 -42.61 17.03
CA MET A 1 16.17 -41.25 16.80
C MET A 1 15.86 -40.70 15.40
N LEU A 2 15.93 -41.52 14.33
CA LEU A 2 15.51 -41.11 12.97
C LEU A 2 14.01 -40.85 12.78
N PHE A 3 13.15 -41.49 13.58
CA PHE A 3 11.70 -41.28 13.51
C PHE A 3 11.25 -39.91 14.07
N TYR A 4 12.06 -39.31 14.95
CA TYR A 4 11.80 -38.00 15.55
C TYR A 4 12.19 -36.85 14.61
N TYR A 5 13.24 -37.04 13.79
CA TYR A 5 13.63 -36.11 12.74
C TYR A 5 12.62 -36.08 11.58
N PHE A 6 12.05 -37.23 11.21
CA PHE A 6 10.99 -37.28 10.20
C PHE A 6 9.70 -36.60 10.64
N LEU A 7 9.37 -36.60 11.94
CA LEU A 7 8.24 -35.85 12.47
C LEU A 7 8.50 -34.33 12.53
N GLN A 8 9.73 -33.89 12.81
CA GLN A 8 10.06 -32.46 12.78
C GLN A 8 10.04 -31.86 11.36
N GLU A 9 10.47 -32.59 10.33
CA GLU A 9 10.29 -32.14 8.94
C GLU A 9 8.82 -32.15 8.50
N ARG A 10 8.00 -33.07 9.03
CA ARG A 10 6.56 -33.09 8.75
C ARG A 10 5.80 -31.93 9.44
N ILE A 11 6.27 -31.47 10.59
CA ILE A 11 5.75 -30.26 11.25
C ILE A 11 6.18 -28.98 10.50
N MET A 12 7.25 -29.03 9.70
CA MET A 12 7.59 -27.97 8.73
C MET A 12 6.82 -28.08 7.39
N SER A 13 5.92 -29.06 7.25
CA SER A 13 5.13 -29.30 6.02
C SER A 13 3.68 -28.78 6.06
N ASP A 14 3.20 -28.10 7.10
CA ASP A 14 1.80 -27.65 7.15
C ASP A 14 1.41 -26.64 6.05
N ALA A 15 2.40 -25.97 5.43
CA ALA A 15 2.17 -25.17 4.23
C ALA A 15 1.69 -26.00 3.02
N THR A 16 1.98 -27.31 2.96
CA THR A 16 1.58 -28.19 1.84
C THR A 16 0.13 -28.67 1.91
N ASN A 17 -0.50 -28.65 3.10
CA ASN A 17 -1.90 -29.09 3.28
C ASN A 17 -2.89 -27.94 3.55
N ASN A 18 -2.46 -26.69 3.40
CA ASN A 18 -3.35 -25.54 3.52
C ASN A 18 -4.12 -25.28 2.21
N LEU A 19 -5.45 -25.42 2.25
CA LEU A 19 -6.33 -25.25 1.09
C LEU A 19 -6.15 -23.90 0.38
N PHE A 20 -5.92 -22.82 1.13
CA PHE A 20 -5.84 -21.47 0.59
C PHE A 20 -4.49 -21.17 -0.07
N SER A 21 -3.43 -21.87 0.34
CA SER A 21 -2.11 -21.80 -0.31
C SER A 21 -2.14 -22.31 -1.76
N HIS A 22 -3.06 -23.22 -2.08
CA HIS A 22 -3.23 -23.81 -3.42
C HIS A 22 -4.35 -23.14 -4.24
N SER A 23 -5.06 -22.18 -3.66
CA SER A 23 -6.17 -21.49 -4.30
C SER A 23 -5.71 -20.26 -5.09
N PRO A 24 -6.35 -19.89 -6.22
CA PRO A 24 -6.02 -18.67 -6.95
C PRO A 24 -6.15 -17.43 -6.05
N LYS A 25 -5.04 -16.70 -5.88
CA LYS A 25 -4.90 -15.57 -4.93
C LYS A 25 -6.05 -14.55 -5.02
N GLU A 26 -6.56 -14.31 -6.23
CA GLU A 26 -7.61 -13.31 -6.47
C GLU A 26 -9.01 -13.73 -5.98
N LEU A 27 -9.26 -15.03 -5.81
CA LEU A 27 -10.59 -15.54 -5.44
C LEU A 27 -10.67 -16.04 -3.99
N THR A 28 -9.52 -16.30 -3.36
CA THR A 28 -9.40 -16.84 -2.00
C THR A 28 -10.10 -15.95 -0.96
N THR A 29 -9.82 -14.65 -0.95
CA THR A 29 -10.38 -13.73 0.07
C THR A 29 -11.89 -13.57 -0.06
N ASP A 30 -12.38 -13.30 -1.28
CA ASP A 30 -13.82 -13.12 -1.51
C ASP A 30 -14.60 -14.39 -1.19
N GLY A 31 -14.06 -15.55 -1.61
CA GLY A 31 -14.63 -16.85 -1.33
C GLY A 31 -14.70 -17.14 0.16
N PHE A 32 -13.59 -16.93 0.88
CA PHE A 32 -13.53 -17.13 2.32
C PHE A 32 -14.49 -16.19 3.07
N LEU A 33 -14.48 -14.89 2.77
CA LEU A 33 -15.37 -13.92 3.42
C LEU A 33 -16.85 -14.24 3.17
N THR A 34 -17.18 -14.69 1.96
CA THR A 34 -18.55 -15.14 1.65
C THR A 34 -18.92 -16.37 2.46
N TRP A 35 -18.05 -17.37 2.49
CA TRP A 35 -18.27 -18.61 3.24
C TRP A 35 -18.43 -18.35 4.74
N ILE A 36 -17.53 -17.58 5.37
CA ILE A 36 -17.58 -17.35 6.83
C ILE A 36 -18.82 -16.56 7.22
N LEU A 37 -19.27 -15.60 6.40
CA LEU A 37 -20.51 -14.86 6.66
C LEU A 37 -21.75 -15.76 6.56
N TYR A 38 -21.79 -16.70 5.60
CA TYR A 38 -22.86 -17.71 5.55
C TYR A 38 -22.79 -18.66 6.74
N PHE A 39 -21.60 -19.14 7.08
CA PHE A 39 -21.38 -20.05 8.20
C PHE A 39 -21.84 -19.44 9.54
N LEU A 40 -21.49 -18.18 9.78
CA LEU A 40 -21.89 -17.43 10.97
C LEU A 40 -23.39 -17.08 11.03
N ASN A 41 -24.14 -17.25 9.94
CA ASN A 41 -25.59 -17.04 9.95
C ASN A 41 -26.35 -18.17 10.68
N ASN A 42 -25.69 -19.28 11.00
CA ASN A 42 -26.26 -20.32 11.87
C ASN A 42 -26.30 -19.81 13.33
N ASP A 43 -27.42 -20.02 14.02
CA ASP A 43 -27.60 -19.62 15.41
C ASP A 43 -26.71 -20.36 16.40
N GLU A 44 -26.20 -21.54 16.05
CA GLU A 44 -25.16 -22.25 16.81
C GLU A 44 -23.92 -21.35 17.03
N TYR A 45 -23.60 -20.49 16.07
CA TYR A 45 -22.43 -19.62 16.09
C TYR A 45 -22.77 -18.16 16.45
N LYS A 46 -23.89 -17.90 17.13
CA LYS A 46 -24.36 -16.54 17.44
C LYS A 46 -23.31 -15.70 18.20
N ASN A 47 -22.56 -16.31 19.12
CA ASN A 47 -21.52 -15.60 19.87
C ASN A 47 -20.34 -15.19 18.97
N GLN A 48 -19.89 -16.09 18.10
CA GLN A 48 -18.78 -15.83 17.17
C GLN A 48 -19.21 -14.91 16.03
N ARG A 49 -20.48 -14.97 15.62
CA ARG A 49 -21.12 -13.96 14.76
C ARG A 49 -21.01 -12.59 15.40
N GLN A 50 -21.38 -12.45 16.67
CA GLN A 50 -21.30 -11.17 17.36
C GLN A 50 -19.86 -10.66 17.46
N ILE A 51 -18.90 -11.52 17.84
CA ILE A 51 -17.47 -11.16 17.89
C ILE A 51 -16.98 -10.68 16.53
N PHE A 52 -17.27 -11.44 15.46
CA PHE A 52 -16.83 -11.09 14.11
C PHE A 52 -17.42 -9.75 13.66
N PHE A 53 -18.71 -9.52 13.92
CA PHE A 53 -19.35 -8.27 13.56
C PHE A 53 -18.87 -7.09 14.40
N ASP A 54 -18.77 -7.21 15.72
CA ASP A 54 -18.34 -6.11 16.61
C ASP A 54 -16.92 -5.64 16.32
N GLU A 55 -16.00 -6.58 16.06
CA GLU A 55 -14.58 -6.29 15.88
C GLU A 55 -14.25 -5.79 14.46
N LEU A 56 -14.99 -6.26 13.46
CA LEU A 56 -14.63 -6.06 12.05
C LEU A 56 -15.65 -5.20 11.28
N LEU A 57 -16.95 -5.42 11.48
CA LEU A 57 -17.99 -4.95 10.57
C LEU A 57 -18.90 -3.84 11.12
N LEU A 58 -19.13 -3.79 12.42
CA LEU A 58 -19.97 -2.76 13.03
C LEU A 58 -19.18 -1.49 13.36
N LYS A 59 -19.86 -0.36 13.35
CA LYS A 59 -19.33 0.88 13.92
C LYS A 59 -19.27 0.73 15.44
N LYS A 60 -18.34 1.41 16.09
CA LYS A 60 -18.17 1.36 17.55
C LYS A 60 -19.47 1.62 18.32
N SER A 61 -20.30 2.57 17.84
CA SER A 61 -21.59 2.92 18.46
C SER A 61 -22.66 1.82 18.37
N ASP A 62 -22.46 0.83 17.51
CA ASP A 62 -23.41 -0.22 17.20
C ASP A 62 -22.92 -1.60 17.68
N GLN A 63 -21.76 -1.68 18.32
CA GLN A 63 -21.26 -2.93 18.89
C GLN A 63 -22.25 -3.49 19.92
N LYS A 64 -22.30 -4.81 20.05
CA LYS A 64 -23.22 -5.59 20.90
C LYS A 64 -24.68 -5.58 20.46
N LYS A 65 -25.06 -4.80 19.44
CA LYS A 65 -26.39 -4.89 18.83
C LYS A 65 -26.54 -6.22 18.11
N GLN A 66 -27.74 -6.78 18.17
CA GLN A 66 -28.02 -8.12 17.65
C GLN A 66 -27.91 -8.12 16.11
N VAL A 67 -27.08 -9.03 15.61
CA VAL A 67 -26.97 -9.31 14.17
C VAL A 67 -27.76 -10.57 13.81
N SER A 68 -28.60 -10.46 12.77
CA SER A 68 -29.37 -11.57 12.20
C SER A 68 -29.57 -11.43 10.68
N ASN A 69 -30.16 -12.45 10.05
CA ASN A 69 -30.57 -12.46 8.64
C ASN A 69 -29.44 -12.06 7.67
N ILE A 70 -28.30 -12.72 7.77
CA ILE A 70 -27.14 -12.44 6.92
C ILE A 70 -27.37 -12.99 5.50
N GLU A 71 -27.24 -12.13 4.50
CA GLU A 71 -27.24 -12.48 3.08
C GLU A 71 -25.97 -11.91 2.42
N VAL A 72 -25.30 -12.71 1.58
CA VAL A 72 -24.05 -12.28 0.93
C VAL A 72 -24.13 -12.49 -0.57
N ARG A 73 -23.88 -11.42 -1.33
CA ARG A 73 -23.81 -11.47 -2.79
C ARG A 73 -22.43 -11.09 -3.26
N ARG A 74 -21.88 -11.86 -4.21
CA ARG A 74 -20.57 -11.60 -4.82
C ARG A 74 -20.71 -10.95 -6.19
N GLN A 75 -19.71 -10.16 -6.58
CA GLN A 75 -19.55 -9.65 -7.94
C GLN A 75 -20.80 -8.90 -8.44
N VAL A 76 -21.39 -8.10 -7.56
CA VAL A 76 -22.69 -7.42 -7.78
C VAL A 76 -22.50 -6.29 -8.77
N LYS A 77 -23.26 -6.34 -9.88
CA LYS A 77 -23.23 -5.33 -10.94
C LYS A 77 -23.74 -3.99 -10.41
N ILE A 78 -22.89 -2.99 -10.43
CA ILE A 78 -23.21 -1.60 -10.08
C ILE A 78 -23.39 -0.81 -11.37
N LYS A 79 -24.61 -0.34 -11.61
CA LYS A 79 -24.96 0.50 -12.76
C LYS A 79 -24.89 1.96 -12.34
N LEU A 80 -24.08 2.74 -13.04
CA LEU A 80 -24.08 4.19 -12.88
C LEU A 80 -25.26 4.81 -13.66
N PRO A 81 -25.92 5.86 -13.14
CA PRO A 81 -27.05 6.50 -13.79
C PRO A 81 -26.78 6.93 -15.25
N ASN A 82 -25.53 7.33 -15.53
CA ASN A 82 -25.15 7.96 -16.80
C ASN A 82 -24.09 7.17 -17.60
N ASN A 83 -23.79 5.91 -17.24
CA ASN A 83 -22.66 5.18 -17.85
C ASN A 83 -23.06 3.76 -18.28
N LYS A 84 -22.75 3.39 -19.54
CA LYS A 84 -22.89 1.99 -20.03
C LYS A 84 -21.91 1.01 -19.37
N LYS A 85 -20.92 1.51 -18.61
CA LYS A 85 -19.90 0.70 -17.96
C LYS A 85 -20.45 0.12 -16.66
N ILE A 86 -20.51 -1.21 -16.58
CA ILE A 86 -20.90 -1.96 -15.39
C ILE A 86 -19.65 -2.24 -14.57
N ASN A 87 -19.57 -1.67 -13.37
CA ASN A 87 -18.57 -2.09 -12.39
C ASN A 87 -19.15 -3.21 -11.53
N ARG A 88 -18.29 -3.98 -10.84
CA ARG A 88 -18.73 -5.06 -9.96
C ARG A 88 -18.12 -4.87 -8.60
N ALA A 89 -18.96 -4.74 -7.57
CA ALA A 89 -18.49 -4.78 -6.19
C ALA A 89 -18.14 -6.22 -5.83
N ASP A 90 -17.07 -6.43 -5.07
CA ASP A 90 -16.58 -7.77 -4.74
C ASP A 90 -17.59 -8.52 -3.87
N ILE A 91 -18.07 -7.88 -2.80
CA ILE A 91 -19.09 -8.40 -1.89
C ILE A 91 -20.10 -7.31 -1.50
N ILE A 92 -21.39 -7.65 -1.50
CA ILE A 92 -22.44 -6.93 -0.79
C ILE A 92 -22.97 -7.84 0.31
N LEU A 93 -22.85 -7.38 1.56
CA LEU A 93 -23.37 -8.03 2.75
C LEU A 93 -24.65 -7.30 3.18
N LYS A 94 -25.76 -8.02 3.29
CA LYS A 94 -27.00 -7.54 3.90
C LYS A 94 -27.24 -8.26 5.22
N PHE A 95 -27.73 -7.55 6.22
CA PHE A 95 -28.04 -8.11 7.53
C PHE A 95 -29.04 -7.22 8.26
N LYS A 96 -29.63 -7.75 9.33
CA LYS A 96 -30.41 -6.98 10.29
C LYS A 96 -29.58 -6.67 11.52
N LEU A 97 -29.64 -5.42 11.96
CA LEU A 97 -29.05 -4.92 13.19
C LEU A 97 -30.18 -4.45 14.10
N ASP A 98 -30.46 -5.19 15.18
CA ASP A 98 -31.66 -5.02 16.01
C ASP A 98 -32.96 -4.94 15.17
N GLY A 99 -33.06 -5.81 14.17
CA GLY A 99 -34.22 -5.87 13.26
C GLY A 99 -34.20 -4.85 12.12
N ILE A 100 -33.28 -3.88 12.12
CA ILE A 100 -33.17 -2.86 11.07
C ILE A 100 -32.25 -3.33 9.95
N ASP A 101 -32.70 -3.27 8.70
CA ASP A 101 -31.90 -3.66 7.55
C ASP A 101 -30.67 -2.76 7.37
N LYS A 102 -29.52 -3.39 7.15
CA LYS A 102 -28.21 -2.78 6.91
C LYS A 102 -27.52 -3.46 5.76
N GLU A 103 -26.70 -2.69 5.05
CA GLU A 103 -25.89 -3.19 3.94
C GLU A 103 -24.46 -2.68 4.02
N ILE A 104 -23.49 -3.54 3.72
CA ILE A 104 -22.08 -3.20 3.62
C ILE A 104 -21.59 -3.58 2.23
N LEU A 105 -20.87 -2.67 1.58
CA LEU A 105 -20.19 -2.90 0.31
C LEU A 105 -18.69 -3.07 0.55
N PHE A 106 -18.12 -4.15 0.02
CA PHE A 106 -16.68 -4.41 0.07
C PHE A 106 -16.03 -4.22 -1.30
N GLU A 107 -14.88 -3.57 -1.27
CA GLU A 107 -13.84 -3.68 -2.30
C GLU A 107 -12.62 -4.36 -1.63
N ASN A 108 -12.26 -5.53 -2.12
CA ASN A 108 -11.20 -6.36 -1.57
C ASN A 108 -9.95 -6.31 -2.45
N LYS A 109 -8.79 -6.22 -1.82
CA LYS A 109 -7.49 -6.24 -2.50
C LYS A 109 -6.54 -7.18 -1.78
N THR A 110 -5.85 -8.02 -2.55
CA THR A 110 -4.74 -8.80 -1.99
C THR A 110 -3.49 -7.94 -1.91
N SER A 111 -3.03 -7.42 -3.05
CA SER A 111 -1.79 -6.62 -3.14
C SER A 111 -1.87 -5.41 -4.08
N THR A 112 -2.87 -5.36 -4.96
CA THR A 112 -3.07 -4.26 -5.90
C THR A 112 -3.71 -3.05 -5.23
N THR A 113 -3.62 -1.90 -5.89
CA THR A 113 -4.23 -0.64 -5.44
C THR A 113 -5.56 -0.40 -6.14
N THR A 114 -6.27 0.64 -5.72
CA THR A 114 -7.52 1.11 -6.34
C THR A 114 -7.39 2.54 -6.83
N THR A 115 -8.43 3.05 -7.50
CA THR A 115 -8.48 4.41 -8.03
C THR A 115 -9.70 5.16 -7.49
N TYR A 116 -9.61 6.49 -7.45
CA TYR A 116 -10.74 7.34 -7.08
C TYR A 116 -11.99 7.00 -7.89
N LYS A 117 -11.85 6.92 -9.21
CA LYS A 117 -12.94 6.59 -10.12
C LYS A 117 -13.61 5.26 -9.79
N GLN A 118 -12.85 4.26 -9.35
CA GLN A 118 -13.40 2.96 -9.00
C GLN A 118 -14.24 3.04 -7.72
N LEU A 119 -13.67 3.51 -6.61
CA LEU A 119 -14.37 3.61 -5.33
C LEU A 119 -15.57 4.58 -5.39
N ASP A 120 -15.38 5.75 -6.01
CA ASP A 120 -16.43 6.75 -6.19
C ASP A 120 -17.60 6.18 -7.01
N SER A 121 -17.30 5.39 -8.05
CA SER A 121 -18.36 4.77 -8.86
C SER A 121 -19.25 3.81 -8.07
N TYR A 122 -18.68 3.05 -7.14
CA TYR A 122 -19.46 2.13 -6.31
C TYR A 122 -20.33 2.91 -5.34
N LYS A 123 -19.78 3.92 -4.68
CA LYS A 123 -20.53 4.75 -3.73
C LYS A 123 -21.68 5.51 -4.40
N ASN A 124 -21.46 6.02 -5.61
CA ASN A 124 -22.47 6.73 -6.39
C ASN A 124 -23.52 5.80 -7.02
N GLY A 125 -23.12 4.59 -7.44
CA GLY A 125 -24.02 3.60 -8.05
C GLY A 125 -24.74 2.71 -7.04
N TYR A 126 -24.28 2.66 -5.79
CA TYR A 126 -24.86 1.85 -4.72
C TYR A 126 -24.87 2.67 -3.41
N LYS A 127 -25.87 3.53 -3.29
CA LYS A 127 -25.98 4.53 -2.21
C LYS A 127 -26.52 3.94 -0.91
N ASN A 128 -26.34 4.67 0.18
CA ASN A 128 -26.94 4.42 1.50
C ASN A 128 -26.49 3.11 2.18
N CYS A 129 -25.29 2.60 1.88
CA CYS A 129 -24.73 1.53 2.69
C CYS A 129 -24.48 2.00 4.12
N TYR A 130 -24.67 1.09 5.07
CA TYR A 130 -24.26 1.26 6.46
C TYR A 130 -22.75 1.58 6.55
N ARG A 131 -21.93 0.86 5.77
CA ARG A 131 -20.49 1.10 5.58
C ARG A 131 -20.06 0.75 4.15
N TYR A 132 -19.03 1.46 3.70
CA TYR A 132 -18.24 1.09 2.52
C TYR A 132 -16.87 0.66 3.04
N ILE A 133 -16.44 -0.55 2.73
CA ILE A 133 -15.23 -1.15 3.27
C ILE A 133 -14.23 -1.40 2.15
N TYR A 134 -13.02 -0.88 2.33
CA TYR A 134 -11.85 -1.24 1.54
C TYR A 134 -10.97 -2.19 2.38
N LEU A 135 -10.98 -3.47 2.03
CA LEU A 135 -10.18 -4.48 2.72
C LEU A 135 -8.93 -4.77 1.92
N LYS A 136 -7.76 -4.71 2.55
CA LYS A 136 -6.49 -5.07 1.91
C LYS A 136 -5.64 -5.98 2.76
N LEU A 137 -5.15 -7.08 2.18
CA LEU A 137 -4.26 -8.01 2.88
C LEU A 137 -2.80 -7.52 2.91
N ALA A 138 -2.33 -6.92 1.82
CA ALA A 138 -1.03 -6.25 1.76
C ALA A 138 -1.04 -4.89 2.47
N TYR A 139 0.15 -4.28 2.56
CA TYR A 139 0.30 -2.92 3.09
C TYR A 139 -0.61 -1.92 2.35
N ILE A 140 -1.43 -1.19 3.12
CA ILE A 140 -2.21 -0.04 2.66
C ILE A 140 -1.30 1.18 2.73
N ASN A 141 -0.85 1.66 1.57
CA ASN A 141 0.05 2.80 1.53
C ASN A 141 -0.68 4.12 1.87
N CYS A 142 0.11 5.16 2.12
CA CYS A 142 -0.40 6.44 2.56
C CYS A 142 -1.36 7.09 1.54
N GLN A 143 -1.13 6.91 0.24
CA GLN A 143 -2.04 7.39 -0.81
C GLN A 143 -3.39 6.67 -0.78
N GLU A 144 -3.39 5.36 -0.57
CA GLU A 144 -4.63 4.56 -0.43
C GLU A 144 -5.41 4.93 0.82
N LYS A 145 -4.73 5.20 1.94
CA LYS A 145 -5.36 5.68 3.19
C LYS A 145 -6.06 7.03 2.98
N GLU A 146 -5.41 7.97 2.31
CA GLU A 146 -6.03 9.26 1.97
C GLU A 146 -7.20 9.09 1.00
N LEU A 147 -7.03 8.27 -0.03
CA LEU A 147 -8.05 8.02 -1.03
C LEU A 147 -9.33 7.46 -0.39
N THR A 148 -9.21 6.38 0.36
CA THR A 148 -10.33 5.73 1.06
C THR A 148 -11.01 6.69 2.02
N LYS A 149 -10.25 7.42 2.85
CA LYS A 149 -10.78 8.45 3.74
C LYS A 149 -11.53 9.55 2.99
N SER A 150 -10.97 10.07 1.89
CA SER A 150 -11.56 11.18 1.12
C SER A 150 -12.90 10.82 0.47
N ILE A 151 -13.08 9.56 0.09
CA ILE A 151 -14.33 9.05 -0.49
C ILE A 151 -15.29 8.60 0.62
N GLY A 152 -14.81 8.38 1.84
CA GLY A 152 -15.58 7.88 2.97
C GLY A 152 -15.79 6.37 2.92
N TYR A 153 -14.71 5.64 2.65
CA TYR A 153 -14.56 4.21 2.89
C TYR A 153 -13.82 4.01 4.20
N ASP A 154 -14.28 3.03 4.99
CA ASP A 154 -13.50 2.50 6.10
C ASP A 154 -12.49 1.49 5.56
N THR A 155 -11.33 1.40 6.20
CA THR A 155 -10.28 0.45 5.82
C THR A 155 -10.23 -0.72 6.80
N ILE A 156 -10.11 -1.92 6.26
CA ILE A 156 -9.75 -3.12 7.03
C ILE A 156 -8.39 -3.60 6.53
N ASP A 157 -7.41 -3.64 7.41
CA ASP A 157 -6.11 -4.23 7.12
C ASP A 157 -6.01 -5.68 7.58
N ILE A 158 -4.88 -6.30 7.24
CA ILE A 158 -4.57 -7.68 7.61
C ILE A 158 -4.48 -7.90 9.12
N GLU A 159 -4.06 -6.89 9.88
CA GLU A 159 -3.91 -7.03 11.33
C GLU A 159 -5.29 -7.13 11.98
N GLN A 160 -6.21 -6.23 11.62
CA GLN A 160 -7.60 -6.26 12.08
C GLN A 160 -8.30 -7.58 11.70
N LEU A 161 -8.16 -8.02 10.45
CA LEU A 161 -8.76 -9.27 9.98
C LEU A 161 -8.18 -10.48 10.74
N SER A 162 -6.85 -10.59 10.82
CA SER A 162 -6.16 -11.68 11.49
C SER A 162 -6.53 -11.76 12.97
N ASN A 163 -6.52 -10.63 13.68
CA ASN A 163 -6.85 -10.58 15.10
C ASN A 163 -8.32 -10.96 15.36
N THR A 164 -9.25 -10.57 14.46
CA THR A 164 -10.65 -10.98 14.54
C THR A 164 -10.79 -12.49 14.32
N LEU A 165 -10.19 -13.03 13.26
CA LEU A 165 -10.25 -14.46 12.94
C LEU A 165 -9.62 -15.32 14.04
N GLN A 166 -8.55 -14.84 14.67
CA GLN A 166 -7.92 -15.52 15.80
C GLN A 166 -8.88 -15.75 16.97
N LYS A 167 -9.79 -14.79 17.24
CA LYS A 167 -10.79 -14.89 18.31
C LYS A 167 -11.86 -15.95 18.03
N ILE A 168 -12.09 -16.28 16.75
CA ILE A 168 -13.07 -17.27 16.32
C ILE A 168 -12.43 -18.50 15.67
N LYS A 169 -11.11 -18.68 15.83
CA LYS A 169 -10.32 -19.70 15.12
C LYS A 169 -10.89 -21.11 15.26
N SER A 170 -11.38 -21.45 16.45
CA SER A 170 -11.80 -22.81 16.81
C SER A 170 -13.15 -23.25 16.24
N ILE A 171 -13.91 -22.36 15.57
CA ILE A 171 -15.25 -22.73 15.09
C ILE A 171 -15.22 -23.65 13.87
N HIS A 172 -14.15 -23.63 13.08
CA HIS A 172 -14.05 -24.44 11.87
C HIS A 172 -12.62 -24.48 11.33
N LEU A 173 -12.22 -25.62 10.75
CA LEU A 173 -10.89 -25.83 10.16
C LEU A 173 -10.55 -24.80 9.07
N PHE A 174 -11.53 -24.34 8.30
CA PHE A 174 -11.31 -23.32 7.27
C PHE A 174 -10.92 -21.96 7.85
N VAL A 175 -11.39 -21.61 9.05
CA VAL A 175 -10.97 -20.37 9.72
C VAL A 175 -9.50 -20.48 10.10
N GLU A 176 -9.10 -21.61 10.67
CA GLU A 176 -7.71 -21.91 11.00
C GLU A 176 -6.81 -21.86 9.77
N HIS A 177 -7.17 -22.59 8.70
CA HIS A 177 -6.39 -22.60 7.46
C HIS A 177 -6.30 -21.22 6.83
N TYR A 178 -7.39 -20.44 6.79
CA TYR A 178 -7.34 -19.11 6.20
C TYR A 178 -6.48 -18.15 7.04
N LEU A 179 -6.61 -18.21 8.37
CA LEU A 179 -5.80 -17.42 9.29
C LEU A 179 -4.31 -17.73 9.13
N GLU A 180 -3.94 -19.01 9.05
CA GLU A 180 -2.56 -19.42 8.78
C GLU A 180 -2.07 -18.88 7.43
N TYR A 181 -2.87 -19.04 6.36
CA TYR A 181 -2.54 -18.57 5.03
C TYR A 181 -2.27 -17.06 5.00
N ILE A 182 -3.15 -16.25 5.59
CA ILE A 182 -2.97 -14.79 5.57
C ILE A 182 -1.82 -14.34 6.48
N ASN A 183 -1.56 -15.05 7.58
CA ASN A 183 -0.47 -14.75 8.49
C ASN A 183 0.90 -15.01 7.85
N THR A 184 1.03 -16.17 7.19
CA THR A 184 2.26 -16.59 6.52
C THR A 184 2.53 -15.80 5.24
N THR A 185 1.49 -15.51 4.45
CA THR A 185 1.63 -14.88 3.14
C THR A 185 1.67 -13.35 3.19
N PHE A 186 0.97 -12.72 4.14
CA PHE A 186 0.80 -11.25 4.16
C PHE A 186 1.19 -10.61 5.48
N LYS A 187 0.70 -11.11 6.62
CA LYS A 187 0.94 -10.47 7.94
C LYS A 187 2.42 -10.44 8.30
N LYS A 188 3.17 -11.52 7.98
CA LYS A 188 4.62 -11.58 8.16
C LYS A 188 5.32 -10.38 7.50
N HIS A 189 4.93 -10.00 6.29
CA HIS A 189 5.51 -8.86 5.60
C HIS A 189 5.23 -7.52 6.30
N ILE A 190 4.10 -7.37 7.00
CA ILE A 190 3.79 -6.17 7.79
C ILE A 190 4.64 -6.12 9.06
N PHE A 191 4.80 -7.25 9.76
CA PHE A 191 5.71 -7.33 10.91
C PHE A 191 7.16 -7.03 10.50
N ASP A 192 7.60 -7.58 9.36
CA ASP A 192 8.92 -7.32 8.80
C ASP A 192 9.12 -5.82 8.48
N MET A 193 8.05 -5.04 8.20
CA MET A 193 8.16 -3.58 8.04
C MET A 193 8.37 -2.84 9.36
N ALA A 194 7.72 -3.26 10.44
CA ALA A 194 7.95 -2.68 11.77
C ALA A 194 9.40 -2.96 12.23
N ASP A 195 9.84 -4.20 12.04
CA ASP A 195 11.20 -4.64 12.31
C ASP A 195 12.23 -3.94 11.41
N PHE A 196 11.90 -3.66 10.15
CA PHE A 196 12.74 -2.88 9.24
C PHE A 196 13.08 -1.49 9.78
N LEU A 197 12.12 -0.81 10.42
CA LEU A 197 12.37 0.52 11.03
C LEU A 197 13.39 0.44 12.17
N GLN A 198 13.36 -0.64 12.95
CA GLN A 198 14.21 -0.81 14.13
C GLN A 198 15.61 -1.31 13.76
N ASN A 199 15.68 -2.21 12.78
CA ASN A 199 16.89 -2.97 12.48
C ASN A 199 17.52 -2.63 11.12
N ASN A 200 17.04 -1.59 10.42
CA ASN A 200 17.61 -1.09 9.17
C ASN A 200 17.82 -2.19 8.10
N LYS A 201 16.82 -3.07 7.92
CA LYS A 201 16.90 -4.24 7.01
C LYS A 201 16.73 -3.88 5.53
N TYR A 202 17.61 -3.04 4.99
CA TYR A 202 17.48 -2.44 3.67
C TYR A 202 17.39 -3.43 2.50
N ALA A 203 17.84 -4.69 2.67
CA ALA A 203 17.64 -5.75 1.69
C ALA A 203 16.16 -5.96 1.27
N GLU A 204 15.22 -5.66 2.17
CA GLU A 204 13.77 -5.81 1.92
C GLU A 204 13.20 -4.77 0.95
N LEU A 205 13.94 -3.71 0.63
CA LEU A 205 13.60 -2.76 -0.44
C LEU A 205 13.57 -3.39 -1.85
N LYS A 206 13.86 -4.70 -1.97
CA LYS A 206 13.55 -5.51 -3.17
C LYS A 206 12.04 -5.56 -3.45
N SER A 207 11.22 -5.40 -2.41
CA SER A 207 9.76 -5.43 -2.48
C SER A 207 9.18 -4.05 -2.75
N ALA A 208 8.19 -3.98 -3.63
CA ALA A 208 7.45 -2.74 -3.91
C ALA A 208 6.78 -2.18 -2.65
N GLN A 209 6.24 -3.05 -1.79
CA GLN A 209 5.54 -2.63 -0.58
C GLN A 209 6.50 -2.00 0.43
N PHE A 210 7.71 -2.54 0.58
CA PHE A 210 8.74 -1.94 1.43
C PHE A 210 9.19 -0.58 0.89
N GLN A 211 9.35 -0.42 -0.42
CA GLN A 211 9.67 0.89 -1.00
C GLN A 211 8.55 1.91 -0.74
N GLN A 212 7.27 1.51 -0.88
CA GLN A 212 6.12 2.37 -0.56
C GLN A 212 6.07 2.73 0.92
N PHE A 213 6.28 1.75 1.80
CA PHE A 213 6.32 1.95 3.25
C PHE A 213 7.40 2.97 3.64
N VAL A 214 8.64 2.79 3.17
CA VAL A 214 9.75 3.70 3.45
C VAL A 214 9.47 5.10 2.91
N MET A 215 8.91 5.22 1.70
CA MET A 215 8.59 6.52 1.13
C MET A 215 7.50 7.24 1.93
N CYS A 216 6.42 6.54 2.30
CA CYS A 216 5.38 7.09 3.16
C CYS A 216 5.89 7.42 4.57
N HIS A 217 6.87 6.68 5.08
CA HIS A 217 7.47 6.96 6.38
C HIS A 217 8.30 8.26 6.36
N ILE A 218 9.15 8.42 5.34
CA ILE A 218 9.95 9.63 5.14
C ILE A 218 9.05 10.86 5.01
N PHE A 219 7.97 10.76 4.22
CA PHE A 219 7.09 11.89 3.92
C PHE A 219 5.78 11.92 4.72
N LYS A 220 5.72 11.30 5.90
CA LYS A 220 4.50 11.14 6.69
C LYS A 220 3.74 12.44 7.00
N ASN A 221 4.42 13.59 6.96
CA ASN A 221 3.87 14.92 7.26
C ASN A 221 3.50 15.75 6.02
N GLU A 222 3.86 15.32 4.80
CA GLU A 222 3.71 16.12 3.56
C GLU A 222 2.41 15.84 2.78
N GLY A 223 1.50 15.03 3.35
CA GLY A 223 0.33 14.50 2.65
C GLY A 223 0.70 13.47 1.57
N ASN A 224 -0.26 12.75 0.99
CA ASN A 224 0.04 11.49 0.26
C ASN A 224 -0.26 11.51 -1.23
N LYS A 225 -0.47 12.69 -1.83
CA LYS A 225 -0.81 12.85 -3.25
C LYS A 225 0.37 12.67 -4.21
N ASN A 226 1.59 12.60 -3.69
CA ASN A 226 2.82 12.69 -4.48
C ASN A 226 3.49 11.34 -4.75
N LEU A 227 2.96 10.25 -4.17
CA LEU A 227 3.49 8.90 -4.34
C LEU A 227 3.15 8.34 -5.72
N ASP A 228 4.16 7.83 -6.42
CA ASP A 228 4.02 7.07 -7.67
C ASP A 228 4.87 5.81 -7.61
N PHE A 229 4.41 4.71 -8.19
CA PHE A 229 5.12 3.45 -8.15
C PHE A 229 4.77 2.54 -9.32
N GLY A 230 5.69 1.66 -9.66
CA GLY A 230 5.50 0.72 -10.74
C GLY A 230 6.64 -0.28 -10.84
N ARG A 231 6.85 -0.81 -12.04
CA ARG A 231 7.94 -1.73 -12.35
C ARG A 231 8.72 -1.23 -13.55
N ASN A 232 10.04 -1.41 -13.52
CA ASN A 232 10.90 -1.21 -14.68
C ASN A 232 10.78 -2.40 -15.63
N ASN A 233 11.31 -2.26 -16.85
CA ASN A 233 11.54 -3.40 -17.74
C ASN A 233 12.42 -4.43 -17.01
N GLY A 234 11.94 -5.66 -16.88
CA GLY A 234 12.53 -6.70 -16.02
C GLY A 234 11.87 -6.88 -14.66
N GLY A 235 10.73 -6.22 -14.40
CA GLY A 235 9.85 -6.51 -13.25
C GLY A 235 10.29 -5.90 -11.92
N ARG A 236 11.45 -5.24 -11.88
CA ARG A 236 12.00 -4.60 -10.69
C ARG A 236 11.14 -3.41 -10.24
N PRO A 237 10.71 -3.35 -8.97
CA PRO A 237 9.85 -2.28 -8.51
C PRO A 237 10.61 -0.96 -8.37
N TRP A 238 9.86 0.12 -8.53
CA TRP A 238 10.29 1.47 -8.19
C TRP A 238 9.16 2.21 -7.50
N THR A 239 9.54 3.09 -6.58
CA THR A 239 8.65 4.01 -5.89
C THR A 239 9.29 5.38 -5.85
N ASN A 240 8.52 6.39 -6.23
CA ASN A 240 8.93 7.77 -6.28
C ASN A 240 7.99 8.67 -5.48
N TRP A 241 8.50 9.82 -5.07
CA TRP A 241 7.74 10.88 -4.43
C TRP A 241 8.00 12.20 -5.13
N ASN A 242 6.99 12.73 -5.81
CA ASN A 242 7.09 13.99 -6.55
C ASN A 242 7.11 15.18 -5.58
N ILE A 243 8.04 16.12 -5.76
CA ILE A 243 8.15 17.28 -4.86
C ILE A 243 7.90 18.62 -5.57
N CYS A 244 8.27 18.74 -6.84
CA CYS A 244 7.96 19.91 -7.66
C CYS A 244 7.97 19.60 -9.16
N GLN A 245 7.35 20.48 -9.93
CA GLN A 245 7.22 20.38 -11.38
C GLN A 245 7.26 21.76 -12.02
N LYS A 246 7.85 21.86 -13.21
CA LYS A 246 7.66 22.98 -14.12
C LYS A 246 7.02 22.54 -15.41
N ASN A 247 5.95 23.24 -15.79
CA ASN A 247 5.25 22.99 -17.04
C ASN A 247 5.99 23.65 -18.19
N ASN A 248 6.08 22.97 -19.34
CA ASN A 248 6.60 23.56 -20.58
C ASN A 248 8.05 24.09 -20.51
N GLU A 249 8.85 23.59 -19.56
CA GLU A 249 10.25 23.99 -19.37
C GLU A 249 11.10 23.77 -20.64
N TYR A 250 10.81 22.68 -21.37
CA TYR A 250 11.52 22.33 -22.59
C TYR A 250 10.57 22.33 -23.79
N GLY A 251 9.99 23.49 -24.09
CA GLY A 251 8.97 23.66 -25.12
C GLY A 251 7.60 23.21 -24.61
N ASN A 252 7.12 22.04 -25.03
CA ASN A 252 5.86 21.47 -24.51
C ASN A 252 6.09 20.31 -23.53
N LYS A 253 7.31 20.17 -23.02
CA LYS A 253 7.71 19.09 -22.11
C LYS A 253 7.91 19.63 -20.71
N ASN A 254 7.29 18.95 -19.74
CA ASN A 254 7.41 19.28 -18.33
C ASN A 254 8.72 18.73 -17.75
N GLU A 255 9.22 19.44 -16.76
CA GLU A 255 10.26 18.99 -15.86
C GLU A 255 9.64 18.55 -14.54
N TRP A 256 10.07 17.38 -14.05
CA TRP A 256 9.61 16.80 -12.80
C TRP A 256 10.80 16.56 -11.89
N ILE A 257 10.64 16.92 -10.62
CA ILE A 257 11.60 16.64 -9.57
C ILE A 257 10.96 15.70 -8.57
N PHE A 258 11.62 14.58 -8.30
CA PHE A 258 11.12 13.56 -7.38
C PHE A 258 12.22 12.81 -6.67
N TRP A 259 11.90 12.30 -5.49
CA TRP A 259 12.69 11.27 -4.82
C TRP A 259 12.37 9.90 -5.37
N ARG A 260 13.35 9.00 -5.44
CA ARG A 260 13.18 7.62 -5.91
C ARG A 260 14.05 6.65 -5.12
N ILE A 261 13.45 5.52 -4.72
CA ILE A 261 14.20 4.37 -4.18
C ILE A 261 14.62 3.44 -5.33
N ASP A 262 15.86 3.00 -5.27
CA ASP A 262 16.46 2.09 -6.24
C ASP A 262 17.65 1.36 -5.61
N LYS A 263 18.38 0.55 -6.39
CA LYS A 263 19.57 -0.19 -5.93
C LYS A 263 20.61 -0.33 -7.04
N THR A 264 21.87 -0.20 -6.66
CA THR A 264 23.04 -0.51 -7.49
C THR A 264 23.78 -1.73 -6.93
N LYS A 265 25.00 -2.00 -7.40
CA LYS A 265 25.88 -2.98 -6.76
C LYS A 265 26.27 -2.58 -5.33
N GLN A 266 26.23 -1.28 -4.99
CA GLN A 266 26.61 -0.76 -3.68
C GLN A 266 25.51 -0.91 -2.62
N GLY A 267 24.29 -1.30 -3.01
CA GLY A 267 23.15 -1.40 -2.09
C GLY A 267 21.96 -0.58 -2.54
N TYR A 268 20.99 -0.44 -1.64
CA TYR A 268 19.81 0.40 -1.86
C TYR A 268 20.12 1.86 -1.54
N TYR A 269 19.42 2.75 -2.23
CA TYR A 269 19.55 4.18 -2.04
C TYR A 269 18.26 4.91 -2.36
N ILE A 270 18.15 6.11 -1.81
CA ILE A 270 17.17 7.10 -2.22
C ILE A 270 17.92 8.23 -2.94
N ARG A 271 17.33 8.75 -4.02
CA ARG A 271 17.92 9.84 -4.80
C ARG A 271 16.89 10.87 -5.20
N LEU A 272 17.33 12.12 -5.34
CA LEU A 272 16.55 13.14 -6.01
C LEU A 272 16.90 13.14 -7.50
N ASP A 273 15.89 13.13 -8.34
CA ASP A 273 16.03 13.11 -9.78
C ASP A 273 15.36 14.33 -10.44
N GLN A 274 15.99 14.79 -11.51
CA GLN A 274 15.37 15.60 -12.56
C GLN A 274 14.92 14.66 -13.69
N TYR A 275 13.64 14.70 -14.03
CA TYR A 275 13.09 14.00 -15.20
C TYR A 275 12.45 14.98 -16.18
N ALA A 276 12.82 14.85 -17.45
CA ALA A 276 12.10 15.49 -18.55
C ALA A 276 12.25 14.65 -19.82
N ASN A 277 11.13 14.30 -20.47
CA ASN A 277 11.12 13.54 -21.72
C ASN A 277 11.39 14.46 -22.92
N ILE A 278 12.64 14.93 -23.02
CA ILE A 278 13.05 15.97 -23.95
C ILE A 278 13.59 15.44 -25.29
N ASP A 279 13.45 16.25 -26.33
CA ASP A 279 14.11 16.06 -27.61
C ASP A 279 15.60 16.39 -27.53
N LYS A 280 16.39 15.87 -28.49
CA LYS A 280 17.85 16.07 -28.54
C LYS A 280 18.25 17.56 -28.52
N LYS A 281 17.45 18.44 -29.14
CA LYS A 281 17.71 19.89 -29.18
C LYS A 281 17.79 20.55 -27.79
N TYR A 282 17.04 20.05 -26.81
CA TYR A 282 17.03 20.59 -25.44
C TYR A 282 18.10 19.99 -24.52
N LYS A 283 18.94 19.07 -25.03
CA LYS A 283 19.94 18.36 -24.20
C LYS A 283 20.93 19.31 -23.52
N LYS A 284 21.37 20.38 -24.21
CA LYS A 284 22.31 21.37 -23.66
C LYS A 284 21.65 22.17 -22.53
N ALA A 285 20.44 22.69 -22.77
CA ALA A 285 19.65 23.42 -21.78
C ALA A 285 19.39 22.57 -20.52
N LYS A 286 18.93 21.32 -20.69
CA LYS A 286 18.71 20.40 -19.55
C LYS A 286 19.99 20.13 -18.75
N LYS A 287 21.15 20.06 -19.41
CA LYS A 287 22.44 19.88 -18.72
C LYS A 287 22.83 21.11 -17.90
N GLN A 288 22.61 22.32 -18.42
CA GLN A 288 22.84 23.56 -17.68
C GLN A 288 21.91 23.64 -16.47
N ARG A 289 20.62 23.37 -16.68
CA ARG A 289 19.62 23.29 -15.61
C ARG A 289 19.99 22.29 -14.52
N LEU A 290 20.45 21.10 -14.91
CA LEU A 290 20.90 20.10 -13.94
C LEU A 290 22.05 20.62 -13.05
N ASN A 291 22.97 21.42 -13.59
CA ASN A 291 24.04 22.01 -12.80
C ASN A 291 23.50 23.04 -11.80
N GLU A 292 22.53 23.87 -12.19
CA GLU A 292 21.82 24.78 -11.28
C GLU A 292 21.13 24.00 -10.14
N LEU A 293 20.39 22.95 -10.47
CA LEU A 293 19.72 22.08 -9.49
C LEU A 293 20.70 21.44 -8.51
N ARG A 294 21.88 21.04 -8.99
CA ARG A 294 22.95 20.50 -8.12
C ARG A 294 23.55 21.56 -7.23
N ASN A 295 23.71 22.79 -7.72
CA ASN A 295 24.19 23.90 -6.91
C ASN A 295 23.19 24.24 -5.80
N ILE A 296 21.89 24.28 -6.12
CA ILE A 296 20.81 24.44 -5.12
C ILE A 296 20.91 23.32 -4.08
N ALA A 297 20.91 22.05 -4.52
CA ALA A 297 21.00 20.91 -3.62
C ALA A 297 22.23 20.97 -2.72
N ASN A 298 23.40 21.29 -3.27
CA ASN A 298 24.65 21.38 -2.51
C ASN A 298 24.63 22.53 -1.49
N ASN A 299 24.02 23.66 -1.83
CA ASN A 299 23.92 24.80 -0.91
C ASN A 299 22.99 24.49 0.26
N ILE A 300 21.83 23.88 -0.01
CA ILE A 300 20.91 23.42 1.03
C ILE A 300 21.57 22.34 1.87
N PHE A 301 22.34 21.43 1.24
CA PHE A 301 22.96 20.29 1.91
C PHE A 301 24.11 20.66 2.86
N LYS A 302 24.77 21.82 2.68
CA LYS A 302 25.97 22.19 3.45
C LYS A 302 25.72 22.12 4.96
N GLY A 303 26.43 21.21 5.63
CA GLY A 303 26.39 21.06 7.09
C GLY A 303 25.35 20.06 7.61
N LEU A 304 24.69 19.31 6.73
CA LEU A 304 23.70 18.32 7.14
C LEU A 304 24.36 16.95 7.21
N GLY A 305 24.27 16.33 8.37
CA GLY A 305 24.97 15.10 8.75
C GLY A 305 24.48 13.84 8.05
N LEU A 306 24.31 13.89 6.73
CA LEU A 306 24.13 12.73 5.84
C LEU A 306 25.38 12.60 4.95
N LYS A 307 25.52 11.46 4.28
CA LYS A 307 26.62 11.18 3.35
C LYS A 307 26.09 10.98 1.94
N THR A 308 26.51 11.84 1.02
CA THR A 308 26.14 11.74 -0.39
C THR A 308 26.97 10.70 -1.14
N GLY A 309 26.33 9.96 -2.05
CA GLY A 309 27.01 9.06 -2.97
C GLY A 309 27.49 9.72 -4.27
N LYS A 310 28.28 8.99 -5.07
CA LYS A 310 28.76 9.46 -6.38
C LYS A 310 27.64 9.53 -7.41
N MET A 311 27.65 10.60 -8.20
CA MET A 311 26.61 10.92 -9.16
C MET A 311 26.97 10.48 -10.58
N ASN A 312 26.33 9.41 -11.07
CA ASN A 312 26.45 8.93 -12.44
C ASN A 312 25.11 9.02 -13.18
N ASN A 313 25.07 9.80 -14.27
CA ASN A 313 23.91 9.94 -15.13
C ASN A 313 24.04 9.05 -16.37
N LYS A 314 22.97 8.34 -16.72
CA LYS A 314 22.84 7.63 -17.99
C LYS A 314 21.55 8.08 -18.68
N GLY A 315 21.64 8.37 -19.98
CA GLY A 315 20.52 8.85 -20.78
C GLY A 315 20.24 10.34 -20.63
N THR A 316 19.25 10.83 -21.40
CA THR A 316 18.87 12.26 -21.44
C THR A 316 17.62 12.57 -20.61
N LYS A 317 16.77 11.58 -20.35
CA LYS A 317 15.47 11.79 -19.69
C LYS A 317 15.61 12.05 -18.19
N GLN A 318 16.27 11.14 -17.49
CA GLN A 318 16.44 11.17 -16.05
C GLN A 318 17.88 11.53 -15.67
N SER A 319 18.07 12.38 -14.67
CA SER A 319 19.37 12.82 -14.20
C SER A 319 19.37 13.00 -12.69
N LYS A 320 20.37 12.45 -12.02
CA LYS A 320 20.47 12.49 -10.55
C LYS A 320 20.96 13.86 -10.11
N ILE A 321 20.33 14.39 -9.06
CA ILE A 321 20.65 15.66 -8.39
C ILE A 321 21.40 15.40 -7.08
N ILE A 322 20.94 14.44 -6.27
CA ILE A 322 21.61 14.00 -5.03
C ILE A 322 21.23 12.55 -4.73
N ILE A 323 22.08 11.81 -4.01
CA ILE A 323 21.90 10.38 -3.71
C ILE A 323 22.39 10.06 -2.29
N PHE A 324 21.61 9.27 -1.55
CA PHE A 324 21.94 8.75 -0.23
C PHE A 324 21.79 7.23 -0.21
N TYR A 325 22.87 6.50 0.05
CA TYR A 325 22.81 5.06 0.25
C TYR A 325 22.35 4.76 1.67
N PHE A 326 21.41 3.84 1.82
CA PHE A 326 20.84 3.49 3.12
C PHE A 326 21.87 2.82 4.06
N ASP A 327 22.77 2.02 3.50
CA ASP A 327 23.81 1.30 4.24
C ASP A 327 25.01 2.18 4.64
N ASP A 328 25.08 3.42 4.15
CA ASP A 328 26.16 4.35 4.47
C ASP A 328 25.85 5.08 5.77
N SER A 329 26.56 4.83 6.87
CA SER A 329 26.50 5.72 8.04
C SER A 329 26.94 7.14 7.63
N PRO A 330 26.19 8.20 7.97
CA PRO A 330 25.06 8.29 8.92
C PRO A 330 23.64 8.26 8.32
N ASN A 331 23.44 7.73 7.12
CA ASN A 331 22.16 7.70 6.39
C ASN A 331 21.14 6.68 6.93
N THR A 332 20.85 6.68 8.22
CA THR A 332 19.75 5.86 8.77
C THR A 332 18.40 6.33 8.24
N LEU A 333 17.40 5.45 8.22
CA LEU A 333 16.04 5.87 7.84
C LEU A 333 15.49 6.99 8.73
N GLU A 334 15.81 6.96 10.03
CA GLU A 334 15.46 8.02 10.97
C GLU A 334 16.03 9.37 10.51
N ASN A 335 17.34 9.44 10.30
CA ASN A 335 18.01 10.66 9.84
C ASN A 335 17.46 11.13 8.48
N MET A 336 17.21 10.20 7.55
CA MET A 336 16.59 10.52 6.27
C MET A 336 15.17 11.07 6.43
N SER A 337 14.37 10.52 7.33
CA SER A 337 12.98 10.94 7.56
C SER A 337 12.88 12.31 8.19
N ASP A 338 13.86 12.69 9.00
CA ASP A 338 13.95 14.04 9.58
C ASP A 338 14.48 15.06 8.57
N PHE A 339 15.36 14.62 7.66
CA PHE A 339 16.08 15.50 6.74
C PHE A 339 15.34 15.73 5.42
N ILE A 340 14.99 14.65 4.73
CA ILE A 340 14.53 14.70 3.34
C ILE A 340 13.30 15.59 3.15
N PRO A 341 12.27 15.58 4.02
CA PRO A 341 11.13 16.49 3.89
C PRO A 341 11.54 17.97 3.97
N LYS A 342 12.38 18.32 4.96
CA LYS A 342 12.87 19.71 5.14
C LYS A 342 13.69 20.16 3.94
N PHE A 343 14.63 19.31 3.51
CA PHE A 343 15.39 19.54 2.29
C PHE A 343 14.48 19.73 1.08
N SER A 344 13.44 18.89 0.94
CA SER A 344 12.52 18.96 -0.21
C SER A 344 11.75 20.28 -0.22
N ALA A 345 11.25 20.71 0.93
CA ALA A 345 10.53 21.97 1.05
C ALA A 345 11.42 23.18 0.68
N GLU A 346 12.66 23.21 1.16
CA GLU A 346 13.62 24.27 0.80
C GLU A 346 14.04 24.20 -0.67
N PHE A 347 14.32 22.99 -1.17
CA PHE A 347 14.65 22.76 -2.57
C PHE A 347 13.55 23.25 -3.50
N CYS A 348 12.29 22.96 -3.18
CA CYS A 348 11.14 23.42 -3.97
C CYS A 348 11.02 24.96 -3.98
N LYS A 349 11.35 25.64 -2.88
CA LYS A 349 11.37 27.12 -2.82
C LYS A 349 12.42 27.70 -3.75
N GLU A 350 13.64 27.17 -3.75
CA GLU A 350 14.72 27.62 -4.65
C GLU A 350 14.45 27.22 -6.11
N TYR A 351 13.90 26.03 -6.33
CA TYR A 351 13.50 25.53 -7.64
C TYR A 351 12.45 26.42 -8.32
N ALA A 352 11.57 27.06 -7.55
CA ALA A 352 10.59 27.99 -8.10
C ALA A 352 11.22 29.31 -8.61
N LYS A 353 12.42 29.67 -8.13
CA LYS A 353 13.09 30.94 -8.46
C LYS A 353 13.94 30.89 -9.71
N ILE A 354 14.53 29.72 -10.01
CA ILE A 354 15.30 29.56 -11.25
C ILE A 354 14.33 29.71 -12.42
N SER A 355 14.68 30.46 -13.47
CA SER A 355 13.80 30.68 -14.64
C SER A 355 13.85 29.49 -15.55
#